data_AF-A0A9D1IZU7-F1
#
_entry.id   AF-A0A9D1IZU7-F1
#
_cell.length_a   1.000
_cell.length_b   1.000
_cell.length_c   1.000
_cell.angle_alpha   90.00
_cell.angle_beta   90.00
_cell.angle_gamma   90.00
#
_symmetry.space_group_name_H-M   'P 1'
#
loop_
_entity.id
_entity.type
_entity.pdbx_description
1 polymer ?
#
loop_
_entity_poly.entity_id
_entity_poly.type
_entity_poly.pdbx_seq_one_letter_code
_entity_poly.pdbx_strand_id
1 'polypeptide(L)'
;MGFTAADVKNLREMTGVGMMDCKKALAEADGDIDKAVEWLREKGLAAAQKKAGRIAAEGMAYAYVCPECGVGSIVEVNAESDFVAKNDLFVEYVQNVAKVVAKDAPADLDALFACKYPGSEKTVLEEQNDKVLVIGENIKVRRFARYDKGVSVAYVHMGGRIAVLMNLEVGAGFEKSAEVEELGKDLAMQVAALNPQFLDKSEVSEEFIENEKRVRLAQAKEDPKNATKPDAIIEKIVMGGLAKYYKEICLMQQPFVKDDKVSVEDHVAAVAKQLGTTIKVNCYTRFEKGEGIEKRQDDLAAEVAKLVK
;
A
#
# COMPACT_ATOMS: atom_id res chain seq x y z
N MET A 1 31.74 -2.91 -37.40
CA MET A 1 31.02 -2.40 -36.21
C MET A 1 30.07 -1.33 -36.71
N GLY A 2 28.77 -1.60 -36.66
CA GLY A 2 27.72 -0.72 -37.21
C GLY A 2 27.27 0.41 -36.28
N PHE A 3 27.93 0.60 -35.13
CA PHE A 3 27.57 1.64 -34.15
C PHE A 3 28.81 2.09 -33.35
N THR A 4 28.70 3.27 -32.74
CA THR A 4 29.75 3.97 -32.00
C THR A 4 29.49 3.95 -30.49
N ALA A 5 30.48 4.37 -29.69
CA ALA A 5 30.30 4.56 -28.26
C ALA A 5 29.26 5.66 -27.93
N ALA A 6 29.11 6.66 -28.81
CA ALA A 6 28.09 7.68 -28.68
C ALA A 6 26.68 7.10 -28.85
N ASP A 7 26.50 6.15 -29.77
CA ASP A 7 25.22 5.47 -29.98
C ASP A 7 24.84 4.62 -28.76
N VAL A 8 25.80 3.92 -28.15
CA VAL A 8 25.56 3.18 -26.89
C VAL A 8 25.15 4.13 -25.77
N LYS A 9 25.82 5.29 -25.66
CA LYS A 9 25.50 6.32 -24.67
C LYS A 9 24.08 6.86 -24.91
N ASN A 10 23.74 7.17 -26.16
CA ASN A 10 22.42 7.67 -26.54
C ASN A 10 21.31 6.66 -26.16
N LEU A 11 21.49 5.38 -26.53
CA LEU A 11 20.52 4.34 -26.18
C LEU A 11 20.36 4.18 -24.66
N ARG A 12 21.46 4.29 -23.91
CA ARG A 12 21.42 4.28 -22.43
C ARG A 12 20.67 5.48 -21.87
N GLU A 13 20.88 6.68 -22.42
CA GLU A 13 20.17 7.89 -21.97
C GLU A 13 18.67 7.81 -22.28
N MET A 14 18.30 7.21 -23.42
CA MET A 14 16.90 7.00 -23.81
C MET A 14 16.18 5.93 -22.96
N THR A 15 16.88 4.87 -22.57
CA THR A 15 16.24 3.68 -21.96
C THR A 15 16.52 3.51 -20.47
N GLY A 16 17.57 4.15 -19.95
CA GLY A 16 18.08 3.94 -18.59
C GLY A 16 18.80 2.60 -18.37
N VAL A 17 18.86 1.73 -19.39
CA VAL A 17 19.43 0.38 -19.27
C VAL A 17 20.95 0.42 -19.11
N GLY A 18 21.52 -0.58 -18.43
CA GLY A 18 22.96 -0.71 -18.23
C GLY A 18 23.76 -0.66 -19.54
N MET A 19 24.95 -0.04 -19.49
CA MET A 19 25.80 0.24 -20.65
C MET A 19 26.12 -1.01 -21.50
N MET A 20 26.38 -2.14 -20.84
CA MET A 20 26.72 -3.39 -21.54
C MET A 20 25.51 -4.00 -22.25
N ASP A 21 24.31 -3.86 -21.69
CA ASP A 21 23.11 -4.37 -22.33
C ASP A 21 22.66 -3.46 -23.48
N CYS A 22 22.86 -2.14 -23.38
CA CYS A 22 22.71 -1.22 -24.52
C CYS A 22 23.69 -1.56 -25.66
N LYS A 23 24.96 -1.86 -25.32
CA LYS A 23 25.96 -2.26 -26.31
C LYS A 23 25.61 -3.57 -26.99
N LYS A 24 25.10 -4.56 -26.24
CA LYS A 24 24.62 -5.83 -26.79
C LYS A 24 23.40 -5.62 -27.68
N ALA A 25 22.43 -4.83 -27.23
CA ALA A 25 21.23 -4.53 -28.01
C ALA A 25 21.58 -3.92 -29.38
N LEU A 26 22.49 -2.93 -29.41
CA LEU A 26 22.98 -2.36 -30.67
C LEU A 26 23.78 -3.35 -31.52
N ALA A 27 24.48 -4.32 -30.91
CA ALA A 27 25.18 -5.36 -31.65
C ALA A 27 24.22 -6.36 -32.30
N GLU A 28 23.16 -6.77 -31.60
CA GLU A 28 22.12 -7.67 -32.11
C GLU A 28 21.21 -6.98 -33.13
N ALA A 29 21.11 -5.65 -33.06
CA ALA A 29 20.33 -4.81 -33.96
C ALA A 29 21.13 -4.21 -35.13
N ASP A 30 22.38 -4.63 -35.34
CA ASP A 30 23.28 -4.07 -36.37
C ASP A 30 23.43 -2.53 -36.33
N GLY A 31 23.30 -1.94 -35.14
CA GLY A 31 23.37 -0.49 -34.89
C GLY A 31 22.05 0.26 -35.07
N ASP A 32 20.97 -0.41 -35.43
CA ASP A 32 19.63 0.16 -35.54
C ASP A 32 19.04 0.43 -34.14
N ILE A 33 18.77 1.70 -33.84
CA ILE A 33 18.29 2.13 -32.50
C ILE A 33 16.89 1.58 -32.21
N ASP A 34 15.99 1.59 -33.19
CA ASP A 34 14.60 1.18 -32.98
C ASP A 34 14.54 -0.33 -32.70
N LYS A 35 15.27 -1.12 -33.48
CA LYS A 35 15.41 -2.56 -33.22
C LYS A 35 16.14 -2.85 -31.91
N ALA A 36 17.11 -2.03 -31.52
CA ALA A 36 17.77 -2.19 -30.23
C ALA A 36 16.80 -1.93 -29.06
N VAL A 37 15.89 -0.96 -29.19
CA VAL A 37 14.83 -0.71 -28.20
C VAL A 37 13.85 -1.88 -28.13
N GLU A 38 13.42 -2.44 -29.26
CA GLU A 38 12.57 -3.64 -29.29
C GLU A 38 13.26 -4.83 -28.61
N TRP A 39 14.54 -5.06 -28.90
CA TRP A 39 15.32 -6.11 -28.27
C TRP A 39 15.43 -5.92 -26.75
N LEU A 40 15.62 -4.69 -26.28
CA LEU A 40 15.65 -4.38 -24.84
C LEU A 40 14.32 -4.66 -24.16
N ARG A 41 13.19 -4.40 -24.83
CA ARG A 41 11.84 -4.72 -24.31
C ARG A 41 11.65 -6.22 -24.13
N GLU A 42 12.09 -7.04 -25.10
CA GLU A 42 12.07 -8.51 -24.95
C GLU A 42 12.96 -8.96 -23.77
N LYS A 43 14.12 -8.33 -23.59
CA LYS A 43 14.96 -8.58 -22.42
C LYS A 43 14.32 -8.15 -21.11
N GLY A 44 13.56 -7.06 -21.09
CA GLY A 44 12.80 -6.63 -19.93
C GLY A 44 11.81 -7.69 -19.50
N LEU A 45 11.03 -8.23 -20.44
CA LEU A 45 10.11 -9.33 -20.19
C LEU A 45 10.83 -10.57 -19.64
N ALA A 46 11.91 -11.00 -20.29
CA ALA A 46 12.68 -12.16 -19.85
C ALA A 46 13.31 -11.94 -18.46
N ALA A 47 13.80 -10.73 -18.18
CA ALA A 47 14.35 -10.36 -16.88
C ALA A 47 13.28 -10.37 -15.79
N ALA A 48 12.08 -9.86 -16.07
CA ALA A 48 10.95 -9.91 -15.16
C ALA A 48 10.52 -11.35 -14.85
N GLN A 49 10.36 -12.18 -15.87
CA GLN A 49 10.02 -13.60 -15.69
C GLN A 49 11.06 -14.35 -14.85
N LYS A 50 12.36 -14.11 -15.10
CA LYS A 50 13.45 -14.74 -14.33
C LYS A 50 13.47 -14.30 -12.87
N LYS A 51 13.02 -13.09 -12.56
CA LYS A 51 13.03 -12.53 -11.19
C LYS A 51 11.71 -12.65 -10.45
N ALA A 52 10.60 -12.96 -11.15
CA ALA A 52 9.25 -13.00 -10.57
C ALA A 52 9.11 -13.93 -9.35
N GLY A 53 9.89 -15.00 -9.29
CA GLY A 53 9.90 -15.95 -8.16
C GLY A 53 10.69 -15.50 -6.93
N ARG A 54 11.41 -14.36 -7.01
CA ARG A 54 12.18 -13.83 -5.87
C ARG A 54 11.25 -13.11 -4.90
N ILE A 55 11.53 -13.24 -3.61
CA ILE A 55 10.75 -12.61 -2.55
C ILE A 55 10.93 -11.09 -2.63
N ALA A 56 9.84 -10.38 -2.90
CA ALA A 56 9.76 -8.92 -2.87
C ALA A 56 8.92 -8.48 -1.67
N ALA A 57 9.56 -8.35 -0.50
CA ALA A 57 8.91 -8.00 0.77
C ALA A 57 9.12 -6.53 1.18
N GLU A 58 9.95 -5.79 0.43
CA GLU A 58 10.13 -4.35 0.57
C GLU A 58 9.30 -3.61 -0.49
N GLY A 59 9.54 -2.31 -0.69
CA GLY A 59 8.82 -1.46 -1.64
C GLY A 59 8.04 -0.33 -0.98
N MET A 60 6.93 0.05 -1.59
CA MET A 60 6.17 1.26 -1.24
C MET A 60 4.66 1.04 -1.36
N ALA A 61 3.93 1.41 -0.31
CA ALA A 61 2.52 1.69 -0.37
C ALA A 61 2.30 3.18 -0.66
N TYR A 62 1.36 3.52 -1.53
CA TYR A 62 1.07 4.90 -1.90
C TYR A 62 -0.42 5.13 -2.11
N ALA A 63 -0.95 6.19 -1.49
CA ALA A 63 -2.32 6.65 -1.67
C ALA A 63 -2.31 7.98 -2.43
N TYR A 64 -3.23 8.12 -3.38
CA TYR A 64 -3.35 9.26 -4.28
C TYR A 64 -4.81 9.68 -4.41
N VAL A 65 -5.06 10.99 -4.43
CA VAL A 65 -6.38 11.57 -4.74
C VAL A 65 -6.20 12.47 -5.96
N CYS A 66 -7.01 12.24 -6.99
CA CYS A 66 -7.01 13.07 -8.18
C CYS A 66 -7.49 14.49 -7.84
N PRO A 67 -6.68 15.54 -8.06
CA PRO A 67 -7.07 16.90 -7.70
C PRO A 67 -8.23 17.45 -8.54
N GLU A 68 -8.44 16.90 -9.74
CA GLU A 68 -9.46 17.35 -10.68
C GLU A 68 -10.84 16.76 -10.36
N CYS A 69 -10.91 15.45 -10.12
CA CYS A 69 -12.18 14.73 -9.95
C CYS A 69 -12.41 14.12 -8.57
N GLY A 70 -11.44 14.20 -7.65
CA GLY A 70 -11.56 13.69 -6.27
C GLY A 70 -11.46 12.17 -6.11
N VAL A 71 -11.31 11.42 -7.21
CA VAL A 71 -11.15 9.96 -7.16
C VAL A 71 -9.89 9.57 -6.39
N GLY A 72 -10.06 8.71 -5.38
CA GLY A 72 -8.99 8.14 -4.59
C GLY A 72 -8.50 6.79 -5.12
N SER A 73 -7.21 6.54 -5.00
CA SER A 73 -6.59 5.24 -5.26
C SER A 73 -5.50 4.96 -4.24
N ILE A 74 -5.24 3.69 -3.98
CA ILE A 74 -4.13 3.24 -3.14
C ILE A 74 -3.52 1.99 -3.76
N VAL A 75 -2.20 1.92 -3.79
CA VAL A 75 -1.44 0.83 -4.41
C VAL A 75 -0.34 0.35 -3.45
N GLU A 76 -0.01 -0.93 -3.51
CA GLU A 76 1.24 -1.48 -2.97
C GLU A 76 2.06 -2.05 -4.11
N VAL A 77 3.28 -1.54 -4.27
CA VAL A 77 4.26 -2.06 -5.22
C VAL A 77 5.46 -2.53 -4.42
N ASN A 78 5.86 -3.78 -4.62
CA ASN A 78 6.96 -4.39 -3.87
C ASN A 78 8.26 -4.44 -4.69
N ALA A 79 9.36 -4.44 -3.95
CA ALA A 79 10.73 -4.67 -4.44
C ALA A 79 11.46 -5.67 -3.52
N GLU A 80 12.65 -6.14 -3.93
CA GLU A 80 13.45 -7.06 -3.11
C GLU A 80 14.10 -6.32 -1.93
N SER A 81 14.57 -5.08 -2.14
CA SER A 81 15.30 -4.30 -1.13
C SER A 81 14.66 -2.94 -0.79
N ASP A 82 15.04 -2.39 0.37
CA ASP A 82 14.61 -1.05 0.80
C ASP A 82 15.36 0.08 0.07
N PHE A 83 16.52 -0.23 -0.53
CA PHE A 83 17.25 0.71 -1.37
C PHE A 83 16.47 1.05 -2.64
N VAL A 84 15.87 0.04 -3.28
CA VAL A 84 14.99 0.25 -4.43
C VAL A 84 13.73 1.02 -4.05
N ALA A 85 13.16 0.76 -2.87
CA ALA A 85 11.97 1.48 -2.40
C ALA A 85 12.17 3.01 -2.28
N LYS A 86 13.41 3.47 -2.15
CA LYS A 86 13.80 4.89 -2.06
C LYS A 86 14.34 5.45 -3.38
N ASN A 87 14.46 4.64 -4.42
CA ASN A 87 14.97 5.05 -5.73
C ASN A 87 13.90 5.85 -6.49
N ASP A 88 14.29 6.97 -7.09
CA ASP A 88 13.35 7.87 -7.78
C ASP A 88 12.57 7.19 -8.92
N LEU A 89 13.21 6.30 -9.69
CA LEU A 89 12.53 5.59 -10.78
C LEU A 89 11.45 4.65 -10.27
N PHE A 90 11.68 4.03 -9.11
CA PHE A 90 10.70 3.16 -8.46
C PHE A 90 9.57 4.00 -7.88
N VAL A 91 9.89 5.05 -7.13
CA VAL A 91 8.91 5.95 -6.51
C VAL A 91 7.99 6.57 -7.58
N GLU A 92 8.57 7.07 -8.67
CA GLU A 92 7.80 7.61 -9.80
C GLU A 92 6.86 6.57 -10.41
N TYR A 93 7.36 5.34 -10.62
CA TYR A 93 6.55 4.24 -11.12
C TYR A 93 5.35 3.96 -10.21
N VAL A 94 5.55 3.84 -8.89
CA VAL A 94 4.46 3.62 -7.92
C VAL A 94 3.42 4.74 -7.98
N GLN A 95 3.86 5.99 -8.02
CA GLN A 95 2.96 7.15 -8.08
C GLN A 95 2.16 7.17 -9.39
N ASN A 96 2.78 6.84 -10.52
CA ASN A 96 2.10 6.79 -11.81
C ASN A 96 1.12 5.62 -11.91
N VAL A 97 1.44 4.46 -11.34
CA VAL A 97 0.49 3.33 -11.23
C VAL A 97 -0.74 3.74 -10.42
N ALA A 98 -0.58 4.46 -9.30
CA ALA A 98 -1.73 4.98 -8.55
C ALA A 98 -2.60 5.93 -9.38
N LYS A 99 -1.98 6.85 -10.15
CA LYS A 99 -2.71 7.73 -11.07
C LYS A 99 -3.49 6.95 -12.13
N VAL A 100 -2.91 5.89 -12.70
CA VAL A 100 -3.59 5.00 -13.65
C VAL A 100 -4.79 4.34 -12.99
N VAL A 101 -4.65 3.79 -11.78
CA VAL A 101 -5.77 3.19 -11.04
C VAL A 101 -6.90 4.21 -10.84
N ALA A 102 -6.58 5.43 -10.40
CA ALA A 102 -7.57 6.48 -10.21
C ALA A 102 -8.31 6.82 -11.51
N LYS A 103 -7.55 7.01 -12.61
CA LYS A 103 -8.05 7.49 -13.89
C LYS A 103 -8.83 6.42 -14.67
N ASP A 104 -8.25 5.24 -14.83
CA ASP A 104 -8.70 4.24 -15.80
C ASP A 104 -9.62 3.17 -15.17
N ALA A 105 -9.76 3.18 -13.84
CA ALA A 105 -10.66 2.30 -13.08
C ALA A 105 -10.51 0.80 -13.40
N PRO A 106 -9.29 0.22 -13.38
CA PRO A 106 -9.11 -1.21 -13.62
C PRO A 106 -9.81 -2.06 -12.55
N ALA A 107 -10.43 -3.15 -12.96
CA ALA A 107 -11.14 -4.06 -12.05
C ALA A 107 -10.20 -4.97 -11.25
N ASP A 108 -9.05 -5.30 -11.83
CA ASP A 108 -8.05 -6.21 -11.26
C ASP A 108 -6.65 -5.90 -11.81
N LEU A 109 -5.65 -6.70 -11.42
CA LEU A 109 -4.25 -6.51 -11.84
C LEU A 109 -4.06 -6.70 -13.34
N ASP A 110 -4.78 -7.63 -13.97
CA ASP A 110 -4.63 -7.89 -15.41
C ASP A 110 -5.14 -6.69 -16.22
N ALA A 111 -6.29 -6.13 -15.83
CA ALA A 111 -6.82 -4.89 -16.39
C ALA A 111 -5.86 -3.71 -16.18
N LEU A 112 -5.29 -3.57 -14.97
CA LEU A 112 -4.29 -2.53 -14.68
C LEU A 112 -3.04 -2.68 -15.56
N PHE A 113 -2.56 -3.90 -15.72
CA PHE A 113 -1.38 -4.20 -16.53
C PHE A 113 -1.58 -3.92 -18.01
N ALA A 114 -2.83 -3.94 -18.49
CA ALA A 114 -3.19 -3.56 -19.86
C ALA A 114 -3.37 -2.04 -20.05
N CYS A 115 -3.54 -1.26 -18.99
CA CYS A 115 -3.66 0.20 -19.07
C CYS A 115 -2.37 0.84 -19.62
N LYS A 116 -2.52 2.00 -20.27
CA LYS A 116 -1.39 2.79 -20.77
C LYS A 116 -0.66 3.46 -19.61
N TYR A 117 0.66 3.43 -19.63
CA TYR A 117 1.47 4.12 -18.65
C TYR A 117 1.54 5.63 -18.97
N PRO A 118 1.37 6.55 -17.99
CA PRO A 118 1.32 7.97 -18.26
C PRO A 118 2.59 8.49 -18.94
N GLY A 119 2.41 9.28 -20.01
CA GLY A 119 3.54 9.86 -20.75
C GLY A 119 4.33 8.87 -21.61
N SER A 120 3.80 7.67 -21.86
CA SER A 120 4.44 6.61 -22.63
C SER A 120 3.43 5.88 -23.52
N GLU A 121 3.91 5.27 -24.61
CA GLU A 121 3.11 4.34 -25.42
C GLU A 121 3.05 2.93 -24.82
N LYS A 122 3.81 2.67 -23.77
CA LYS A 122 3.85 1.37 -23.09
C LYS A 122 2.62 1.14 -22.22
N THR A 123 2.32 -0.13 -21.97
CA THR A 123 1.40 -0.49 -20.89
C THR A 123 2.09 -0.41 -19.52
N VAL A 124 1.31 -0.46 -18.44
CA VAL A 124 1.85 -0.55 -17.07
C VAL A 124 2.77 -1.77 -16.91
N LEU A 125 2.39 -2.91 -17.51
CA LEU A 125 3.21 -4.13 -17.45
C LEU A 125 4.56 -3.98 -18.17
N GLU A 126 4.55 -3.34 -19.33
CA GLU A 126 5.77 -3.09 -20.09
C GLU A 126 6.71 -2.16 -19.35
N GLU A 127 6.17 -1.08 -18.77
CA GLU A 127 6.98 -0.19 -17.93
C GLU A 127 7.51 -0.91 -16.68
N GLN A 128 6.73 -1.80 -16.05
CA GLN A 128 7.21 -2.63 -14.94
C GLN A 128 8.42 -3.49 -15.36
N ASN A 129 8.32 -4.16 -16.52
CA ASN A 129 9.38 -5.02 -17.03
C ASN A 129 10.66 -4.22 -17.33
N ASP A 130 10.52 -3.01 -17.85
CA ASP A 130 11.64 -2.10 -18.06
C ASP A 130 12.26 -1.65 -16.74
N LYS A 131 11.44 -1.33 -15.72
CA LYS A 131 11.97 -1.06 -14.37
C LYS A 131 12.73 -2.25 -13.81
N VAL A 132 12.26 -3.49 -14.00
CA VAL A 132 12.98 -4.71 -13.57
C VAL A 132 14.31 -4.90 -14.33
N LEU A 133 14.38 -4.50 -15.59
CA LEU A 133 15.61 -4.54 -16.37
C LEU A 133 16.63 -3.50 -15.89
N VAL A 134 16.17 -2.27 -15.68
CA VAL A 134 17.00 -1.13 -15.27
C VAL A 134 17.47 -1.26 -13.83
N ILE A 135 16.57 -1.61 -12.91
CA ILE A 135 16.84 -1.70 -11.48
C ILE A 135 17.53 -3.04 -11.12
N GLY A 136 17.18 -4.11 -11.81
CA GLY A 136 17.77 -5.42 -11.58
C GLY A 136 17.16 -6.22 -10.42
N GLU A 137 16.06 -5.76 -9.83
CA GLU A 137 15.28 -6.46 -8.80
C GLU A 137 13.89 -6.87 -9.33
N ASN A 138 13.28 -7.85 -8.67
CA ASN A 138 11.87 -8.17 -8.83
C ASN A 138 11.03 -6.97 -8.37
N ILE A 139 10.20 -6.44 -9.26
CA ILE A 139 9.26 -5.35 -8.98
C ILE A 139 7.86 -5.84 -9.35
N LYS A 140 6.91 -5.69 -8.42
CA LYS A 140 5.55 -6.20 -8.61
C LYS A 140 4.52 -5.26 -8.02
N VAL A 141 3.55 -4.84 -8.84
CA VAL A 141 2.28 -4.31 -8.32
C VAL A 141 1.53 -5.46 -7.65
N ARG A 142 1.34 -5.37 -6.33
CA ARG A 142 0.78 -6.46 -5.52
C ARG A 142 -0.72 -6.37 -5.34
N ARG A 143 -1.22 -5.16 -5.03
CA ARG A 143 -2.64 -4.91 -4.77
C ARG A 143 -2.94 -3.42 -4.94
N PHE A 144 -4.20 -3.12 -5.25
CA PHE A 144 -4.71 -1.76 -5.27
C PHE A 144 -6.16 -1.71 -4.80
N ALA A 145 -6.62 -0.51 -4.44
CA ALA A 145 -8.03 -0.20 -4.25
C ALA A 145 -8.33 1.20 -4.82
N ARG A 146 -9.61 1.47 -5.10
CA ARG A 146 -10.08 2.72 -5.70
C ARG A 146 -11.41 3.13 -5.10
N TYR A 147 -11.57 4.42 -4.84
CA TYR A 147 -12.83 5.03 -4.41
C TYR A 147 -13.19 6.16 -5.37
N ASP A 148 -14.37 6.06 -5.98
CA ASP A 148 -14.83 6.98 -7.02
C ASP A 148 -16.06 7.81 -6.65
N LYS A 149 -16.54 7.60 -5.42
CA LYS A 149 -17.64 8.33 -4.81
C LYS A 149 -17.23 8.80 -3.42
N GLY A 150 -17.92 9.82 -2.92
CA GLY A 150 -17.58 10.45 -1.65
C GLY A 150 -16.30 11.28 -1.73
N VAL A 151 -15.81 11.68 -0.57
CA VAL A 151 -14.58 12.47 -0.40
C VAL A 151 -13.45 11.51 -0.01
N SER A 152 -12.45 11.41 -0.87
CA SER A 152 -11.24 10.64 -0.58
C SER A 152 -10.17 11.50 0.07
N VAL A 153 -9.54 10.97 1.12
CA VAL A 153 -8.38 11.59 1.77
C VAL A 153 -7.24 10.58 1.84
N ALA A 154 -6.11 10.92 1.23
CA ALA A 154 -4.91 10.08 1.20
C ALA A 154 -3.92 10.49 2.29
N TYR A 155 -3.27 9.50 2.89
CA TYR A 155 -2.18 9.67 3.84
C TYR A 155 -1.08 8.65 3.55
N VAL A 156 0.17 9.12 3.55
CA VAL A 156 1.35 8.29 3.32
C VAL A 156 2.32 8.51 4.49
N HIS A 157 2.70 7.42 5.16
CA HIS A 157 3.52 7.45 6.35
C HIS A 157 4.91 6.88 6.10
N MET A 158 5.95 7.53 6.66
CA MET A 158 7.36 7.11 6.61
C MET A 158 7.84 6.70 5.20
N GLY A 159 7.60 7.57 4.21
CA GLY A 159 8.05 7.32 2.83
C GLY A 159 7.35 6.15 2.15
N GLY A 160 6.12 5.81 2.57
CA GLY A 160 5.33 4.73 1.98
C GLY A 160 5.54 3.37 2.64
N ARG A 161 6.01 3.34 3.90
CA ARG A 161 5.88 2.13 4.72
C ARG A 161 4.41 1.76 4.90
N ILE A 162 3.57 2.75 5.17
CA ILE A 162 2.12 2.61 5.30
C ILE A 162 1.47 3.66 4.42
N ALA A 163 0.40 3.29 3.72
CA ALA A 163 -0.50 4.24 3.09
C ALA A 163 -1.94 3.95 3.55
N VAL A 164 -2.72 5.01 3.70
CA VAL A 164 -4.14 4.94 4.05
C VAL A 164 -4.93 5.81 3.08
N LEU A 165 -6.04 5.27 2.60
CA LEU A 165 -7.03 6.00 1.84
C LEU A 165 -8.35 5.94 2.60
N MET A 166 -8.81 7.09 3.10
CA MET A 166 -10.11 7.25 3.73
C MET A 166 -11.18 7.58 2.69
N ASN A 167 -12.41 7.13 2.92
CA ASN A 167 -13.59 7.57 2.18
C ASN A 167 -14.66 8.11 3.13
N LEU A 168 -15.10 9.34 2.88
CA LEU A 168 -16.10 10.03 3.67
C LEU A 168 -17.31 10.38 2.81
N GLU A 169 -18.51 10.30 3.39
CA GLU A 169 -19.72 10.95 2.91
C GLU A 169 -19.90 12.25 3.66
N VAL A 170 -20.03 13.37 2.95
CA VAL A 170 -20.26 14.69 3.55
C VAL A 170 -21.47 15.35 2.92
N GLY A 171 -22.15 16.23 3.67
CA GLY A 171 -23.26 17.01 3.12
C GLY A 171 -22.80 17.90 1.96
N ALA A 172 -23.71 18.13 1.01
CA ALA A 172 -23.42 18.84 -0.23
C ALA A 172 -22.82 20.24 0.02
N GLY A 173 -21.76 20.57 -0.71
CA GLY A 173 -21.05 21.84 -0.61
C GLY A 173 -19.87 21.84 0.36
N PHE A 174 -19.63 20.76 1.08
CA PHE A 174 -18.51 20.62 2.03
C PHE A 174 -17.40 19.69 1.52
N GLU A 175 -17.49 19.16 0.30
CA GLU A 175 -16.56 18.17 -0.26
C GLU A 175 -15.10 18.66 -0.35
N LYS A 176 -14.92 19.98 -0.40
CA LYS A 176 -13.60 20.64 -0.47
C LYS A 176 -13.32 21.52 0.77
N SER A 177 -14.04 21.33 1.87
CA SER A 177 -13.78 22.05 3.13
C SER A 177 -12.44 21.62 3.72
N ALA A 178 -11.66 22.59 4.21
CA ALA A 178 -10.39 22.34 4.87
C ALA A 178 -10.55 21.48 6.13
N GLU A 179 -11.65 21.69 6.86
CA GLU A 179 -12.00 20.94 8.07
C GLU A 179 -12.33 19.46 7.75
N VAL A 180 -12.99 19.19 6.62
CA VAL A 180 -13.22 17.80 6.14
C VAL A 180 -11.90 17.14 5.75
N GLU A 181 -11.02 17.88 5.07
CA GLU A 181 -9.69 17.38 4.70
C GLU A 181 -8.82 17.08 5.94
N GLU A 182 -8.83 17.98 6.92
CA GLU A 182 -8.13 17.81 8.20
C GLU A 182 -8.68 16.61 8.99
N LEU A 183 -10.01 16.48 9.11
CA LEU A 183 -10.63 15.31 9.72
C LEU A 183 -10.21 14.03 9.00
N GLY A 184 -10.25 13.99 7.67
CA GLY A 184 -9.81 12.82 6.91
C GLY A 184 -8.35 12.46 7.17
N LYS A 185 -7.46 13.46 7.32
CA LYS A 185 -6.04 13.23 7.68
C LYS A 185 -5.90 12.70 9.10
N ASP A 186 -6.66 13.22 10.05
CA ASP A 186 -6.70 12.74 11.43
C ASP A 186 -7.09 11.26 11.50
N LEU A 187 -8.18 10.89 10.81
CA LEU A 187 -8.65 9.51 10.72
C LEU A 187 -7.62 8.62 10.02
N ALA A 188 -6.99 9.10 8.95
CA ALA A 188 -5.98 8.32 8.24
C ALA A 188 -4.73 8.07 9.11
N MET A 189 -4.32 9.05 9.93
CA MET A 189 -3.24 8.89 10.91
C MET A 189 -3.60 7.89 12.01
N GLN A 190 -4.84 7.95 12.51
CA GLN A 190 -5.37 6.99 13.48
C GLN A 190 -5.27 5.55 12.93
N VAL A 191 -5.78 5.33 11.73
CA VAL A 191 -5.76 4.04 11.04
C VAL A 191 -4.33 3.56 10.80
N ALA A 192 -3.43 4.45 10.37
CA ALA A 192 -2.03 4.11 10.15
C ALA A 192 -1.35 3.63 11.45
N ALA A 193 -1.62 4.30 12.57
CA ALA A 193 -1.00 4.03 13.86
C ALA A 193 -1.57 2.79 14.57
N LEU A 194 -2.89 2.60 14.57
CA LEU A 194 -3.56 1.59 15.39
C LEU A 194 -4.06 0.37 14.63
N ASN A 195 -4.06 0.41 13.29
CA ASN A 195 -4.49 -0.69 12.43
C ASN A 195 -5.81 -1.38 12.88
N PRO A 196 -6.92 -0.62 13.02
CA PRO A 196 -8.20 -1.19 13.39
C PRO A 196 -8.63 -2.29 12.42
N GLN A 197 -9.23 -3.35 12.95
CA GLN A 197 -9.73 -4.49 12.17
C GLN A 197 -11.08 -4.18 11.51
N PHE A 198 -11.89 -3.33 12.14
CA PHE A 198 -13.22 -2.94 11.69
C PHE A 198 -13.36 -1.42 11.70
N LEU A 199 -14.25 -0.89 10.87
CA LEU A 199 -14.59 0.52 10.93
C LEU A 199 -15.40 0.81 12.20
N ASP A 200 -16.49 0.08 12.41
CA ASP A 200 -17.41 0.31 13.51
C ASP A 200 -17.81 -1.01 14.18
N LYS A 201 -18.18 -0.96 15.46
CA LYS A 201 -18.70 -2.11 16.21
C LYS A 201 -19.89 -2.80 15.53
N SER A 202 -20.69 -2.07 14.73
CA SER A 202 -21.82 -2.63 13.99
C SER A 202 -21.42 -3.58 12.86
N GLU A 203 -20.15 -3.55 12.42
CA GLU A 203 -19.60 -4.49 11.44
C GLU A 203 -19.12 -5.80 12.08
N VAL A 204 -19.04 -5.86 13.42
CA VAL A 204 -18.54 -7.02 14.13
C VAL A 204 -19.67 -8.01 14.34
N SER A 205 -19.53 -9.21 13.77
CA SER A 205 -20.56 -10.24 13.90
C SER A 205 -20.69 -10.75 15.33
N GLU A 206 -21.90 -11.19 15.69
CA GLU A 206 -22.16 -11.80 16.99
C GLU A 206 -21.27 -13.04 17.21
N GLU A 207 -21.09 -13.85 16.17
CA GLU A 207 -20.21 -15.03 16.19
C GLU A 207 -18.74 -14.65 16.51
N PHE A 208 -18.23 -13.57 15.94
CA PHE A 208 -16.87 -13.08 16.22
C PHE A 208 -16.73 -12.72 17.72
N ILE A 209 -17.72 -12.02 18.26
CA ILE A 209 -17.75 -11.61 19.66
C ILE A 209 -17.93 -12.81 20.59
N GLU A 210 -18.77 -13.78 20.25
CA GLU A 210 -18.95 -15.00 21.05
C GLU A 210 -17.68 -15.85 21.08
N ASN A 211 -17.00 -15.97 19.95
CA ASN A 211 -15.71 -16.64 19.88
C ASN A 211 -14.66 -15.92 20.75
N GLU A 212 -14.57 -14.60 20.68
CA GLU A 212 -13.65 -13.82 21.53
C GLU A 212 -14.01 -13.96 23.01
N LYS A 213 -15.30 -13.88 23.38
CA LYS A 213 -15.76 -14.11 24.75
C LYS A 213 -15.30 -15.47 25.26
N ARG A 214 -15.45 -16.52 24.46
CA ARG A 214 -15.03 -17.89 24.82
C ARG A 214 -13.52 -17.95 25.06
N VAL A 215 -12.72 -17.37 24.16
CA VAL A 215 -11.26 -17.34 24.29
C VAL A 215 -10.84 -16.59 25.56
N ARG A 216 -11.39 -15.39 25.80
CA ARG A 216 -11.08 -14.60 26.99
C ARG A 216 -11.53 -15.25 28.28
N LEU A 217 -12.67 -15.95 28.28
CA LEU A 217 -13.14 -16.69 29.44
C LEU A 217 -12.18 -17.83 29.79
N ALA A 218 -11.70 -18.58 28.79
CA ALA A 218 -10.69 -19.61 28.99
C ALA A 218 -9.39 -19.02 29.56
N GLN A 219 -8.86 -17.97 28.93
CA GLN A 219 -7.65 -17.27 29.40
C GLN A 219 -7.80 -16.72 30.83
N ALA A 220 -8.96 -16.12 31.15
CA ALA A 220 -9.20 -15.55 32.46
C ALA A 220 -9.32 -16.61 33.57
N LYS A 221 -9.79 -17.82 33.24
CA LYS A 221 -9.83 -18.97 34.15
C LYS A 221 -8.44 -19.56 34.41
N GLU A 222 -7.55 -19.50 33.42
CA GLU A 222 -6.17 -19.96 33.55
C GLU A 222 -5.25 -18.94 34.25
N ASP A 223 -5.61 -17.65 34.28
CA ASP A 223 -4.82 -16.61 34.96
C ASP A 223 -4.77 -16.84 36.49
N PRO A 224 -3.57 -17.04 37.08
CA PRO A 224 -3.41 -17.23 38.52
C PRO A 224 -4.02 -16.11 39.38
N LYS A 225 -4.14 -14.89 38.85
CA LYS A 225 -4.77 -13.74 39.55
C LYS A 225 -6.28 -13.90 39.74
N ASN A 226 -6.90 -14.83 39.02
CA ASN A 226 -8.34 -15.12 39.10
C ASN A 226 -8.63 -16.47 39.76
N ALA A 227 -7.62 -17.23 40.18
CA ALA A 227 -7.79 -18.59 40.73
C ALA A 227 -8.72 -18.67 41.96
N THR A 228 -8.87 -17.58 42.71
CA THR A 228 -9.74 -17.49 43.89
C THR A 228 -11.10 -16.83 43.61
N LYS A 229 -11.34 -16.37 42.39
CA LYS A 229 -12.58 -15.68 42.01
C LYS A 229 -13.63 -16.69 41.52
N PRO A 230 -14.90 -16.58 41.93
CA PRO A 230 -15.97 -17.40 41.38
C PRO A 230 -16.15 -17.21 39.87
N ASP A 231 -16.57 -18.26 39.17
CA ASP A 231 -16.82 -18.23 37.71
C ASP A 231 -17.72 -17.07 37.26
N ALA A 232 -18.79 -16.77 38.00
CA ALA A 232 -19.69 -15.66 37.70
C ALA A 232 -19.00 -14.28 37.78
N ILE A 233 -17.95 -14.13 38.60
CA ILE A 233 -17.15 -12.90 38.67
C ILE A 233 -16.21 -12.82 37.47
N ILE A 234 -15.58 -13.94 37.08
CA ILE A 234 -14.72 -14.02 35.90
C ILE A 234 -15.53 -13.68 34.64
N GLU A 235 -16.74 -14.22 34.51
CA GLU A 235 -17.64 -13.94 33.40
C GLU A 235 -18.02 -12.45 33.33
N LYS A 236 -18.35 -11.82 34.47
CA LYS A 236 -18.60 -10.38 34.54
C LYS A 236 -17.38 -9.54 34.15
N ILE A 237 -16.17 -9.96 34.53
CA ILE A 237 -14.91 -9.29 34.14
C ILE A 237 -14.74 -9.35 32.62
N VAL A 238 -14.93 -10.53 32.01
CA VAL A 238 -14.80 -10.71 30.56
C VAL A 238 -15.86 -9.90 29.81
N MET A 239 -17.12 -9.93 30.26
CA MET A 239 -18.20 -9.13 29.67
C MET A 239 -17.94 -7.62 29.78
N GLY A 240 -17.44 -7.15 30.91
CA GLY A 240 -17.03 -5.75 31.09
C GLY A 240 -15.86 -5.32 30.19
N GLY A 241 -15.01 -6.27 29.79
CA GLY A 241 -13.88 -6.05 28.88
C GLY A 241 -14.25 -5.92 27.41
N LEU A 242 -15.49 -6.23 27.01
CA LEU A 242 -15.93 -6.15 25.61
C LEU A 242 -15.99 -4.71 25.10
N ALA A 243 -16.42 -3.77 25.94
CA ALA A 243 -16.40 -2.36 25.58
C ALA A 243 -14.96 -1.92 25.24
N LYS A 244 -13.97 -2.34 26.05
CA LYS A 244 -12.55 -2.08 25.78
C LYS A 244 -12.10 -2.77 24.49
N TYR A 245 -12.58 -3.98 24.22
CA TYR A 245 -12.22 -4.69 22.99
C TYR A 245 -12.64 -3.92 21.74
N TYR A 246 -13.89 -3.43 21.69
CA TYR A 246 -14.34 -2.60 20.58
C TYR A 246 -13.46 -1.36 20.40
N LYS A 247 -12.97 -0.74 21.49
CA LYS A 247 -12.01 0.38 21.41
C LYS A 247 -10.64 -0.03 20.89
N GLU A 248 -10.28 -1.31 20.89
CA GLU A 248 -9.02 -1.81 20.35
C GLU A 248 -9.17 -2.16 18.86
N ILE A 249 -10.30 -2.77 18.47
CA ILE A 249 -10.50 -3.33 17.11
C ILE A 249 -11.33 -2.46 16.14
N CYS A 250 -12.15 -1.53 16.63
CA CYS A 250 -13.04 -0.71 15.79
C CYS A 250 -12.59 0.74 15.76
N LEU A 251 -12.34 1.29 14.56
CA LEU A 251 -11.88 2.66 14.37
C LEU A 251 -12.76 3.68 15.10
N MET A 252 -14.08 3.63 14.91
CA MET A 252 -15.00 4.63 15.44
C MET A 252 -15.01 4.66 16.98
N GLN A 253 -14.80 3.51 17.63
CA GLN A 253 -14.79 3.42 19.10
C GLN A 253 -13.41 3.65 19.72
N GLN A 254 -12.34 3.73 18.92
CA GLN A 254 -11.01 4.02 19.44
C GLN A 254 -10.97 5.40 20.11
N PRO A 255 -10.17 5.56 21.20
CA PRO A 255 -9.74 6.87 21.65
C PRO A 255 -8.95 7.56 20.53
N PHE A 256 -9.22 8.84 20.30
CA PHE A 256 -8.54 9.59 19.25
C PHE A 256 -7.08 9.86 19.62
N VAL A 257 -6.12 9.54 18.74
CA VAL A 257 -4.68 9.62 19.07
C VAL A 257 -4.18 11.01 19.42
N LYS A 258 -4.86 12.08 18.96
CA LYS A 258 -4.50 13.46 19.29
C LYS A 258 -5.21 13.99 20.55
N ASP A 259 -6.29 13.35 20.98
CA ASP A 259 -7.00 13.63 22.23
C ASP A 259 -7.68 12.35 22.74
N ASP A 260 -7.01 11.65 23.65
CA ASP A 260 -7.44 10.34 24.16
C ASP A 260 -8.69 10.39 25.04
N LYS A 261 -9.21 11.59 25.32
CA LYS A 261 -10.44 11.83 26.09
C LYS A 261 -11.71 11.67 25.26
N VAL A 262 -11.60 11.77 23.94
CA VAL A 262 -12.72 11.63 23.01
C VAL A 262 -12.52 10.41 22.11
N SER A 263 -13.62 9.80 21.70
CA SER A 263 -13.56 8.75 20.67
C SER A 263 -13.40 9.36 19.28
N VAL A 264 -12.98 8.55 18.32
CA VAL A 264 -12.99 8.91 16.90
C VAL A 264 -14.39 9.29 16.43
N GLU A 265 -15.41 8.55 16.87
CA GLU A 265 -16.83 8.85 16.61
C GLU A 265 -17.24 10.24 17.13
N ASP A 266 -16.84 10.59 18.36
CA ASP A 266 -17.11 11.91 18.95
C ASP A 266 -16.39 13.02 18.19
N HIS A 267 -15.14 12.79 17.74
CA HIS A 267 -14.37 13.76 16.94
C HIS A 267 -15.07 14.04 15.60
N VAL A 268 -15.50 12.99 14.88
CA VAL A 268 -16.26 13.14 13.63
C VAL A 268 -17.55 13.93 13.86
N ALA A 269 -18.30 13.61 14.92
CA ALA A 269 -19.53 14.30 15.26
C ALA A 269 -19.31 15.77 15.64
N ALA A 270 -18.21 16.09 16.33
CA ALA A 270 -17.84 17.44 16.68
C ALA A 270 -17.55 18.31 15.44
N VAL A 271 -16.76 17.78 14.49
CA VAL A 271 -16.47 18.48 13.22
C VAL A 271 -17.73 18.65 12.37
N ALA A 272 -18.57 17.62 12.28
CA ALA A 272 -19.86 17.70 11.58
C ALA A 272 -20.75 18.82 12.16
N LYS A 273 -20.84 18.89 13.49
CA LYS A 273 -21.59 19.95 14.20
C LYS A 273 -21.01 21.34 13.98
N GLN A 274 -19.68 21.47 13.98
CA GLN A 274 -19.01 22.75 13.70
C GLN A 274 -19.35 23.28 12.31
N LEU A 275 -19.38 22.40 11.31
CA LEU A 275 -19.70 22.75 9.93
C LEU A 275 -21.21 22.89 9.66
N GLY A 276 -22.07 22.42 10.57
CA GLY A 276 -23.51 22.37 10.35
C GLY A 276 -23.90 21.40 9.23
N THR A 277 -23.14 20.31 9.06
CA THR A 277 -23.32 19.32 7.99
C THR A 277 -23.32 17.89 8.56
N THR A 278 -23.63 16.91 7.72
CA THR A 278 -23.45 15.49 8.06
C THR A 278 -22.07 15.03 7.58
N ILE A 279 -21.36 14.27 8.41
CA ILE A 279 -20.15 13.56 8.00
C ILE A 279 -20.30 12.11 8.43
N LYS A 280 -20.05 11.18 7.51
CA LYS A 280 -20.04 9.74 7.75
C LYS A 280 -18.74 9.17 7.20
N VAL A 281 -18.07 8.33 7.98
CA VAL A 281 -16.95 7.53 7.49
C VAL A 281 -17.54 6.31 6.77
N ASN A 282 -17.27 6.17 5.48
CA ASN A 282 -17.81 5.07 4.68
C ASN A 282 -16.95 3.82 4.78
N CYS A 283 -15.64 3.99 4.54
CA CYS A 283 -14.66 2.92 4.59
C CYS A 283 -13.25 3.50 4.58
N TYR A 284 -12.26 2.63 4.75
CA TYR A 284 -10.86 2.95 4.53
C TYR A 284 -10.12 1.74 3.98
N THR A 285 -9.02 1.99 3.27
CA THR A 285 -8.04 0.97 2.90
C THR A 285 -6.71 1.37 3.49
N ARG A 286 -6.06 0.44 4.21
CA ARG A 286 -4.69 0.59 4.74
C ARG A 286 -3.82 -0.49 4.12
N PHE A 287 -2.69 -0.10 3.55
CA PHE A 287 -1.64 -1.03 3.17
C PHE A 287 -0.37 -0.74 3.97
N GLU A 288 0.22 -1.78 4.56
CA GLU A 288 1.60 -1.77 5.03
C GLU A 288 2.46 -2.57 4.06
N LYS A 289 3.62 -2.02 3.66
CA LYS A 289 4.51 -2.67 2.71
C LYS A 289 4.93 -4.05 3.22
N GLY A 290 4.82 -5.06 2.35
CA GLY A 290 5.26 -6.42 2.65
C GLY A 290 4.40 -7.13 3.70
N GLU A 291 3.25 -6.57 4.09
CA GLU A 291 2.36 -7.19 5.07
C GLU A 291 1.98 -8.62 4.63
N GLY A 292 2.22 -9.61 5.48
CA GLY A 292 1.96 -11.02 5.18
C GLY A 292 2.96 -11.70 4.23
N ILE A 293 4.07 -11.04 3.88
CA ILE A 293 5.19 -11.64 3.14
C ILE A 293 6.30 -12.00 4.13
N GLU A 294 6.71 -13.28 4.14
CA GLU A 294 7.86 -13.71 4.92
C GLU A 294 9.13 -13.08 4.35
N LYS A 295 9.83 -12.30 5.19
CA LYS A 295 11.08 -11.66 4.78
C LYS A 295 12.18 -12.72 4.69
N ARG A 296 12.94 -12.67 3.60
CA ARG A 296 14.16 -13.47 3.46
C ARG A 296 15.14 -13.08 4.57
N GLN A 297 15.58 -14.07 5.36
CA GLN A 297 16.61 -13.89 6.38
C GLN A 297 17.93 -14.40 5.83
N ASP A 298 18.76 -13.50 5.32
CA ASP A 298 20.08 -13.86 4.80
C ASP A 298 21.13 -13.82 5.92
N ASP A 299 21.86 -14.92 6.08
CA ASP A 299 23.03 -15.01 6.96
C ASP A 299 24.28 -14.69 6.12
N LEU A 300 24.70 -13.43 6.18
CA LEU A 300 25.86 -12.92 5.45
C LEU A 300 27.13 -13.72 5.77
N ALA A 301 27.30 -14.20 7.01
CA ALA A 301 28.47 -14.98 7.38
C ALA A 301 28.45 -16.36 6.72
N ALA A 302 27.28 -17.01 6.68
CA ALA A 302 27.11 -18.29 5.99
C ALA A 302 27.24 -18.15 4.46
N GLU A 303 26.77 -17.05 3.86
CA GLU A 303 26.94 -16.78 2.42
C GLU A 303 28.41 -16.54 2.06
N VAL A 304 29.12 -15.71 2.83
CA VAL A 304 30.57 -15.49 2.63
C VAL A 304 31.34 -16.80 2.78
N ALA A 305 31.02 -17.62 3.79
CA ALA A 305 31.67 -18.91 3.99
C ALA A 305 31.48 -19.90 2.82
N LYS A 306 30.38 -19.77 2.04
CA LYS A 306 30.13 -20.60 0.85
C LYS A 306 30.89 -20.12 -0.39
N LEU A 307 31.23 -18.84 -0.48
CA LEU A 307 31.94 -18.24 -1.63
C LEU A 307 33.47 -18.35 -1.52
N VAL A 308 34.00 -18.63 -0.33
CA VAL A 308 35.44 -18.78 -0.06
C VAL A 308 35.92 -20.23 -0.21
N LYS A 309 35.04 -21.16 -0.61
CA LYS A 309 35.37 -22.55 -0.96
C LYS A 309 35.43 -22.73 -2.48
#